data_AF-U6ST59-F1
#
_entry.id   AF-U6ST59-F1
#
_cell.length_a   1.000
_cell.length_b   1.000
_cell.length_c   1.000
_cell.angle_alpha   90.00
_cell.angle_beta   90.00
_cell.angle_gamma   90.00
#
_symmetry.space_group_name_H-M   'P 1'
#
loop_
_entity.id
_entity.type
_entity.pdbx_description
1 polymer ?
#
loop_
_entity_poly.entity_id
_entity_poly.type
_entity_poly.pdbx_seq_one_letter_code
_entity_poly.pdbx_strand_id
1 'polypeptide(L)'
;MIGEAVESHFNIPVKLYNDANAAAIAEYKWGYKRTEHLAYVTVGTGVGAGIISHGKLIRGFSDNAGEFGHTSVNMYGEPCGCGNRGCLVLYTSGPAIERAVGVKLNLSEANRISMREINEKG
;
A
#
# COMPACT_ATOMS: atom_id res chain seq x y z
N MET A 1 0.75 -21.39 7.10
CA MET A 1 0.67 -19.99 6.62
C MET A 1 -0.79 -19.64 6.33
N ILE A 2 -1.23 -18.38 6.46
CA ILE A 2 -2.66 -18.01 6.28
C ILE A 2 -3.21 -18.48 4.92
N GLY A 3 -2.43 -18.34 3.85
CA GLY A 3 -2.84 -18.80 2.51
C GLY A 3 -3.18 -20.30 2.47
N GLU A 4 -2.32 -21.15 3.03
CA GLU A 4 -2.52 -22.61 3.09
C GLU A 4 -3.75 -22.98 3.92
N ALA A 5 -3.99 -22.27 5.04
CA ALA A 5 -5.14 -22.52 5.89
C ALA A 5 -6.46 -22.20 5.17
N VAL A 6 -6.49 -21.09 4.43
CA VAL A 6 -7.65 -20.71 3.61
C VAL A 6 -7.84 -21.70 2.45
N GLU A 7 -6.76 -22.05 1.74
CA GLU A 7 -6.80 -23.01 0.63
C GLU A 7 -7.29 -24.39 1.09
N SER A 8 -6.81 -24.88 2.24
CA SER A 8 -7.24 -26.17 2.81
C SER A 8 -8.71 -26.16 3.24
N HIS A 9 -9.20 -25.03 3.76
CA HIS A 9 -10.58 -24.93 4.23
C HIS A 9 -11.59 -24.86 3.08
N PHE A 10 -11.28 -24.11 2.02
CA PHE A 10 -12.19 -23.90 0.90
C PHE A 10 -11.92 -24.80 -0.31
N ASN A 11 -10.80 -25.51 -0.32
CA ASN A 11 -10.36 -26.39 -1.40
C ASN A 11 -10.30 -25.68 -2.77
N ILE A 12 -9.82 -24.43 -2.78
CA ILE A 12 -9.62 -23.60 -3.97
C ILE A 12 -8.25 -22.94 -3.94
N PRO A 13 -7.61 -22.69 -5.10
CA PRO A 13 -6.32 -22.02 -5.16
C PRO A 13 -6.34 -20.61 -4.53
N VAL A 14 -5.39 -20.32 -3.64
CA VAL A 14 -5.27 -19.02 -2.96
C VAL A 14 -3.97 -18.31 -3.31
N LYS A 15 -4.04 -17.00 -3.54
CA LYS A 15 -2.88 -16.11 -3.63
C LYS A 15 -3.00 -15.01 -2.59
N LEU A 16 -1.97 -14.86 -1.76
CA LEU A 16 -1.89 -13.80 -0.76
C LEU A 16 -0.97 -12.69 -1.27
N TYR A 17 -1.40 -11.45 -1.08
CA TYR A 17 -0.65 -10.23 -1.36
C TYR A 17 -0.85 -9.26 -0.20
N ASN A 18 0.12 -8.39 0.07
CA ASN A 18 -0.14 -7.21 0.90
C ASN A 18 -1.15 -6.27 0.19
N ASP A 19 -1.75 -5.38 0.97
CA ASP A 19 -2.80 -4.45 0.52
C ASP A 19 -2.35 -3.54 -0.62
N ALA A 20 -1.15 -2.95 -0.54
CA ALA A 20 -0.60 -2.07 -1.57
C ALA A 20 -0.33 -2.82 -2.90
N ASN A 21 0.16 -4.06 -2.82
CA ASN A 21 0.35 -4.94 -3.97
C ASN A 21 -0.99 -5.34 -4.60
N ALA A 22 -1.99 -5.66 -3.79
CA ALA A 22 -3.33 -5.97 -4.27
C ALA A 22 -3.96 -4.77 -5.00
N ALA A 23 -3.81 -3.57 -4.42
CA ALA A 23 -4.27 -2.33 -5.04
C ALA A 23 -3.51 -2.01 -6.35
N ALA A 24 -2.19 -2.18 -6.38
CA ALA A 24 -1.38 -1.99 -7.59
C ALA A 24 -1.79 -2.95 -8.71
N ILE A 25 -2.05 -4.22 -8.39
CA ILE A 25 -2.57 -5.20 -9.35
C ILE A 25 -3.92 -4.74 -9.89
N ALA A 26 -4.81 -4.23 -9.02
CA ALA A 26 -6.12 -3.76 -9.44
C ALA A 26 -6.01 -2.55 -10.39
N GLU A 27 -5.28 -1.51 -9.99
CA GLU A 27 -5.07 -0.32 -10.82
C GLU A 27 -4.40 -0.67 -12.15
N TYR A 28 -3.41 -1.55 -12.15
CA TYR A 28 -2.79 -2.02 -13.39
C TYR A 28 -3.78 -2.77 -14.29
N LYS A 29 -4.62 -3.62 -13.69
CA LYS A 29 -5.60 -4.42 -14.42
C LYS A 29 -6.81 -3.64 -14.87
N TRP A 30 -7.18 -2.50 -14.30
CA TRP A 30 -8.43 -1.82 -14.69
C TRP A 30 -8.25 -0.34 -15.03
N GLY A 31 -7.29 0.35 -14.41
CA GLY A 31 -7.00 1.76 -14.69
C GLY A 31 -5.92 1.97 -15.75
N TYR A 32 -4.83 1.19 -15.71
CA TYR A 32 -3.57 1.51 -16.40
C TYR A 32 -3.01 0.37 -17.26
N LYS A 33 -3.87 -0.51 -17.81
CA LYS A 33 -3.46 -1.73 -18.57
C LYS A 33 -2.41 -1.55 -19.67
N ARG A 34 -2.21 -0.32 -20.19
CA ARG A 34 -1.30 -0.02 -21.30
C ARG A 34 0.11 0.41 -20.85
N THR A 35 0.36 0.58 -19.55
CA THR A 35 1.71 0.86 -19.05
C THR A 35 2.45 -0.45 -18.80
N GLU A 36 3.77 -0.44 -18.99
CA GLU A 36 4.64 -1.55 -18.58
C GLU A 36 5.17 -1.38 -17.16
N HIS A 37 5.15 -0.14 -16.66
CA HIS A 37 5.68 0.23 -15.35
C HIS A 37 4.65 1.06 -14.57
N LEU A 38 4.41 0.69 -13.32
CA LEU A 38 3.48 1.36 -12.42
C LEU A 38 4.02 1.31 -11.00
N ALA A 39 4.06 2.44 -10.31
CA ALA A 39 4.21 2.48 -8.87
C ALA A 39 2.91 3.03 -8.28
N TYR A 40 2.21 2.21 -7.51
CA TYR A 40 1.03 2.62 -6.76
C TYR A 40 1.44 2.87 -5.31
N VAL A 41 1.15 4.05 -4.77
CA VAL A 41 1.52 4.44 -3.40
C VAL A 41 0.25 4.69 -2.60
N THR A 42 0.11 3.99 -1.48
CA THR A 42 -0.97 4.21 -0.52
C THR A 42 -0.50 5.12 0.59
N VAL A 43 -1.30 6.12 0.92
CA VAL A 43 -1.10 6.98 2.09
C VAL A 43 -2.39 6.97 2.90
N GLY A 44 -2.32 6.42 4.11
CA GLY A 44 -3.45 6.29 5.01
C GLY A 44 -2.95 6.24 6.44
N THR A 45 -3.34 5.20 7.19
CA THR A 45 -2.76 4.95 8.52
C THR A 45 -1.25 4.69 8.44
N GLY A 46 -0.80 4.04 7.37
CA GLY A 46 0.60 3.83 7.01
C GLY A 46 0.93 4.36 5.62
N VAL A 47 2.10 3.97 5.12
CA VAL A 47 2.55 4.27 3.75
C VAL A 47 3.11 3.00 3.13
N GLY A 48 2.49 2.52 2.07
CA GLY A 48 2.91 1.33 1.34
C GLY A 48 2.99 1.59 -0.17
N ALA A 49 3.62 0.68 -0.90
CA ALA A 49 3.67 0.74 -2.35
C ALA A 49 3.58 -0.65 -2.99
N GLY A 50 2.89 -0.74 -4.12
CA GLY A 50 2.96 -1.87 -5.02
C GLY A 50 3.60 -1.44 -6.34
N ILE A 51 4.60 -2.19 -6.79
CA ILE A 51 5.43 -1.82 -7.95
C ILE A 51 5.30 -2.87 -9.03
N ILE A 52 4.97 -2.45 -10.25
CA ILE A 52 4.93 -3.28 -11.45
C ILE A 52 6.01 -2.79 -12.40
N SER A 53 6.79 -3.72 -12.94
CA SER A 53 7.82 -3.45 -13.93
C SER A 53 7.81 -4.53 -15.00
N HIS A 54 7.86 -4.11 -16.27
CA HIS A 54 7.69 -5.00 -17.43
C HIS A 54 6.41 -5.87 -17.30
N GLY A 55 5.33 -5.25 -16.82
CA GLY A 55 4.04 -5.89 -16.60
C GLY A 55 3.98 -6.95 -15.50
N LYS A 56 5.00 -7.05 -14.64
CA LYS A 56 5.05 -7.99 -13.52
C LYS A 56 5.18 -7.26 -12.19
N LEU A 57 4.44 -7.74 -11.18
CA LEU A 57 4.56 -7.25 -9.82
C LEU A 57 5.96 -7.60 -9.26
N ILE A 58 6.65 -6.58 -8.74
CA ILE A 58 7.88 -6.74 -7.98
C ILE A 58 7.48 -7.04 -6.53
N ARG A 59 7.74 -8.28 -6.10
CA ARG A 59 7.44 -8.77 -4.75
C ARG A 59 8.63 -8.69 -3.79
N GLY A 60 9.85 -8.69 -4.34
CA GLY A 60 11.07 -8.88 -3.55
C GLY A 60 11.23 -10.32 -3.07
N PHE A 61 12.32 -10.60 -2.38
CA PHE A 61 12.66 -11.95 -1.93
C PHE A 61 11.66 -12.52 -0.90
N SER A 62 11.15 -11.65 -0.01
CA SER A 62 10.26 -12.02 1.10
C SER A 62 8.87 -11.39 1.00
N ASP A 63 8.41 -11.06 -0.21
CA ASP A 63 7.09 -10.45 -0.48
C ASP A 63 6.82 -9.10 0.22
N ASN A 64 7.90 -8.39 0.55
CA ASN A 64 7.90 -7.10 1.26
C ASN A 64 8.55 -5.98 0.44
N ALA A 65 8.75 -6.18 -0.87
CA ALA A 65 9.11 -5.04 -1.73
C ALA A 65 7.97 -4.02 -1.70
N GLY A 66 8.34 -2.74 -1.63
CA GLY A 66 7.37 -1.66 -1.55
C GLY A 66 6.98 -1.23 -0.14
N GLU A 67 7.67 -1.71 0.91
CA GLU A 67 7.64 -1.12 2.27
C GLU A 67 8.31 0.27 2.32
N PHE A 68 7.97 1.11 1.35
CA PHE A 68 8.56 2.42 1.08
C PHE A 68 8.38 3.38 2.25
N GLY A 69 7.28 3.24 3.02
CA GLY A 69 7.02 4.03 4.22
C GLY A 69 8.09 3.93 5.30
N HIS A 70 8.87 2.83 5.32
CA HIS A 70 9.94 2.62 6.29
C HIS A 70 11.34 3.07 5.81
N THR A 71 11.42 3.72 4.64
CA THR A 71 12.64 4.35 4.17
C THR A 71 12.98 5.56 5.04
N SER A 72 14.20 5.61 5.58
CA SER A 72 14.69 6.78 6.34
C SER A 72 14.84 7.99 5.42
N VAL A 73 14.08 9.04 5.69
CA VAL A 73 14.16 10.34 5.02
C VAL A 73 14.78 11.42 5.91
N ASN A 74 14.86 11.15 7.22
CA ASN A 74 15.60 11.97 8.18
C ASN A 74 16.42 11.07 9.10
N MET A 75 17.73 10.97 8.87
CA MET A 75 18.63 10.11 9.66
C MET A 75 18.71 10.46 11.16
N TYR A 76 18.33 11.69 11.52
CA TYR A 76 18.27 12.16 12.91
C TYR A 76 16.83 12.27 13.43
N GLY A 77 15.86 11.76 12.67
CA GLY A 77 14.45 11.83 13.00
C GLY A 77 14.03 10.94 14.18
N GLU A 78 12.72 10.98 14.42
CA GLU A 78 12.05 10.20 15.47
C GLU A 78 12.23 8.69 15.27
N PRO A 79 12.27 7.89 16.36
CA PRO A 79 12.22 6.44 16.26
C PRO A 79 10.95 5.97 15.54
N CYS A 80 11.10 4.99 14.66
CA CYS A 80 9.98 4.32 14.00
C CYS A 80 9.71 2.97 14.68
N GLY A 81 8.44 2.55 14.72
CA GLY A 81 8.04 1.25 15.27
C GLY A 81 8.66 0.05 14.54
N CYS A 82 9.19 0.23 13.32
CA CYS A 82 9.92 -0.83 12.61
C CYS A 82 11.36 -1.06 13.14
N GLY A 83 11.85 -0.22 14.06
CA GLY A 83 13.21 -0.27 14.61
C GLY A 83 14.21 0.70 13.98
N ASN A 84 13.83 1.38 12.89
CA ASN A 84 14.66 2.40 12.23
C ASN A 84 14.34 3.83 12.75
N ARG A 85 14.95 4.88 12.17
CA ARG A 85 14.72 6.30 12.51
C ARG A 85 14.32 7.13 11.29
N GLY A 86 13.46 8.12 11.55
CA GLY A 86 12.98 9.10 10.57
C GLY A 86 12.44 8.48 9.29
N CYS A 87 11.70 7.39 9.42
CA CYS A 87 10.98 6.77 8.32
C CYS A 87 9.95 7.72 7.72
N LEU A 88 9.76 7.67 6.41
CA LEU A 88 8.80 8.50 5.66
C LEU A 88 7.40 8.51 6.30
N VAL A 89 6.91 7.35 6.75
CA VAL A 89 5.59 7.18 7.38
C VAL A 89 5.37 8.11 8.58
N LEU A 90 6.43 8.50 9.28
CA LEU A 90 6.35 9.40 10.44
C LEU A 90 6.00 10.84 10.08
N TYR A 91 6.09 11.19 8.79
CA TYR A 91 5.87 12.54 8.27
C TYR A 91 4.65 12.65 7.36
N THR A 92 4.27 11.56 6.68
CA THR A 92 3.25 11.60 5.62
C THR A 92 1.98 10.80 5.91
N SER A 93 1.98 9.92 6.91
CA SER A 93 0.78 9.16 7.28
C SER A 93 -0.32 10.06 7.87
N GLY A 94 -1.56 9.60 7.83
CA GLY A 94 -2.69 10.23 8.48
C GLY A 94 -2.40 10.64 9.93
N PRO A 95 -1.93 9.73 10.81
CA PRO A 95 -1.51 10.09 12.17
C PRO A 95 -0.39 11.14 12.22
N ALA A 96 0.52 11.16 11.25
CA ALA A 96 1.56 12.18 11.17
C ALA A 96 0.97 13.57 10.83
N ILE A 97 0.06 13.62 9.87
CA ILE A 97 -0.64 14.84 9.48
C ILE A 97 -1.46 15.35 10.67
N GLU A 98 -2.24 14.48 11.33
CA GLU A 98 -3.02 14.83 12.53
C GLU A 98 -2.16 15.49 13.62
N ARG A 99 -0.99 14.90 13.92
CA ARG A 99 -0.04 15.48 14.87
C ARG A 99 0.49 16.83 14.43
N ALA A 100 0.78 16.99 13.14
CA ALA A 100 1.31 18.24 12.60
C ALA A 100 0.28 19.38 12.61
N VAL A 101 -0.99 19.08 12.33
CA VAL A 101 -2.07 20.09 12.30
C VAL A 101 -2.76 20.29 13.65
N GLY A 102 -2.56 19.38 14.61
CA GLY A 102 -3.15 19.47 15.95
C GLY A 102 -4.66 19.16 16.01
N VAL A 103 -5.21 18.54 14.96
CA VAL A 103 -6.63 18.12 14.90
C VAL A 103 -6.73 16.69 14.42
N LYS A 104 -7.74 15.95 14.92
CA LYS A 104 -8.05 14.61 14.40
C LYS A 104 -8.68 14.72 13.02
N LEU A 105 -8.17 13.94 12.09
CA LEU A 105 -8.68 13.82 10.73
C LEU A 105 -9.68 12.67 10.67
N ASN A 106 -10.86 12.91 10.10
CA ASN A 106 -11.81 11.83 9.83
C ASN A 106 -11.42 11.10 8.53
N LEU A 107 -10.36 10.28 8.59
CA LEU A 107 -9.87 9.51 7.44
C LEU A 107 -10.90 8.50 6.91
N SER A 108 -11.95 8.18 7.70
CA SER A 108 -13.01 7.28 7.26
C SER A 108 -13.90 7.88 6.15
N GLU A 109 -14.01 9.22 6.07
CA GLU A 109 -14.76 9.91 5.02
C GLU A 109 -13.92 10.09 3.73
N ALA A 110 -12.60 10.20 3.86
CA ALA A 110 -11.69 10.32 2.70
C ALA A 110 -11.58 9.01 1.88
N ASN A 111 -11.79 7.86 2.52
CA ASN A 111 -11.88 6.55 1.83
C ASN A 111 -13.18 6.35 1.04
N ARG A 112 -14.07 7.35 0.95
CA ARG A 112 -15.31 7.27 0.16
C ARG A 112 -15.14 7.55 -1.33
N ILE A 113 -13.92 7.53 -1.86
CA ILE A 113 -13.73 7.30 -3.32
C ILE A 113 -14.05 5.82 -3.57
N SER A 114 -15.34 5.53 -3.54
CA SER A 114 -15.92 4.22 -3.81
C SER A 114 -15.73 3.89 -5.28
N MET A 115 -15.74 2.59 -5.59
CA MET A 115 -15.85 1.94 -6.91
C MET A 115 -16.84 2.55 -7.95
N ARG A 116 -17.54 3.65 -7.65
CA ARG A 116 -18.40 4.39 -8.57
C ARG A 116 -17.67 4.98 -9.78
N GLU A 117 -16.42 5.43 -9.64
CA GLU A 117 -15.66 5.97 -10.80
C GLU A 117 -15.18 4.87 -11.77
N ILE A 118 -15.19 3.60 -11.34
CA ILE A 118 -14.86 2.45 -12.20
C ILE A 118 -16.02 2.11 -13.15
N ASN A 119 -17.28 2.41 -12.77
CA ASN A 119 -18.46 2.12 -13.60
C ASN A 119 -18.75 3.18 -14.67
N GLU A 120 -18.11 4.35 -14.63
CA GLU A 120 -18.35 5.41 -15.63
C GLU A 120 -17.40 5.35 -16.84
N LYS A 121 -16.49 4.36 -16.87
CA LYS A 121 -15.57 4.11 -18.01
C LYS A 121 -15.71 2.70 -18.61
N GLY A 122 -16.82 2.02 -18.34
CA GLY A 122 -17.21 0.76 -18.97
C GLY A 122 -17.93 0.97 -20.28
#